data_AF-A0A1U9NJP1-F1
#
_entry.id   AF-A0A1U9NJP1-F1
#
_cell.length_a   1.000
_cell.length_b   1.000
_cell.length_c   1.000
_cell.angle_alpha   90.00
_cell.angle_beta   90.00
_cell.angle_gamma   90.00
#
_symmetry.space_group_name_H-M   'P 1'
#
loop_
_entity.id
_entity.type
_entity.pdbx_description
1 polymer ?
#
loop_
_entity_poly.entity_id
_entity_poly.type
_entity_poly.pdbx_seq_one_letter_code
_entity_poly.pdbx_strand_id
1 'polypeptide(L)'
;MSITVAEKFDSPQITKGQNPSATCSFIVQGTDDESEALSALLAQTPDVYQDMPRNSHGIDHLAQNLWEGAVHYGSGASDVNSFATSFDTTGGTQHITQSLSTISAYAKSGSTAPLYGGAIGVTKSDVTGVDITVPVFNFSERHFILDANANALTYRNLTGCVNNLPFRGFAVGEVLFLGATGSIGQDGLWEVNFKFAASQNKSNITVGSITGIVKGGWDYMWVRYEDTEDMSAGAIVKRPTAVYVERVYPLADFSLLGIGA
;
A
#
# COMPACT_ATOMS: atom_id res chain seq x y z
N MET A 1 49.84 -20.13 2.43
CA MET A 1 49.73 -20.87 3.70
C MET A 1 48.35 -21.53 3.72
N SER A 2 48.15 -22.68 4.36
CA SER A 2 46.84 -23.32 4.39
C SER A 2 45.94 -22.61 5.42
N ILE A 3 44.88 -21.95 4.94
CA ILE A 3 43.86 -21.36 5.81
C ILE A 3 43.13 -22.49 6.52
N THR A 4 43.02 -22.41 7.84
CA THR A 4 42.34 -23.41 8.67
C THR A 4 41.14 -22.78 9.34
N VAL A 5 39.95 -23.35 9.15
CA VAL A 5 38.71 -22.93 9.80
C VAL A 5 38.33 -23.98 10.83
N ALA A 6 38.29 -23.59 12.10
CA ALA A 6 37.91 -24.46 13.21
C ALA A 6 36.68 -23.90 13.92
N GLU A 7 35.67 -24.73 14.15
CA GLU A 7 34.50 -24.34 14.95
C GLU A 7 34.90 -24.15 16.43
N LYS A 8 34.38 -23.10 17.08
CA LYS A 8 34.60 -22.87 18.52
C LYS A 8 33.88 -23.94 19.34
N PHE A 9 34.46 -24.30 20.48
CA PHE A 9 33.85 -25.26 21.39
C PHE A 9 32.50 -24.82 21.99
N ASP A 10 32.27 -23.49 22.09
CA ASP A 10 31.02 -22.90 22.59
C ASP A 10 29.94 -22.75 21.48
N SER A 11 30.21 -23.33 20.30
CA SER A 11 29.34 -23.39 19.13
C SER A 11 28.89 -24.86 18.90
N PRO A 12 27.68 -25.09 18.36
CA PRO A 12 26.66 -24.12 17.97
C PRO A 12 25.72 -23.73 19.12
N GLN A 13 25.39 -22.44 19.22
CA GLN A 13 24.33 -21.96 20.09
C GLN A 13 22.99 -22.04 19.37
N ILE A 14 22.13 -22.98 19.79
CA ILE A 14 20.86 -23.28 19.11
C ILE A 14 19.69 -22.87 20.00
N THR A 15 18.80 -22.03 19.47
CA THR A 15 17.52 -21.68 20.08
C THR A 15 16.39 -22.38 19.33
N LYS A 16 15.63 -23.24 20.03
CA LYS A 16 14.45 -23.91 19.49
C LYS A 16 13.19 -23.27 20.07
N GLY A 17 12.35 -22.69 19.22
CA GLY A 17 11.11 -21.99 19.59
C GLY A 17 10.25 -21.68 18.36
N GLN A 18 9.28 -20.76 18.49
CA GLN A 18 8.47 -20.30 17.33
C GLN A 18 9.32 -19.64 16.23
N ASN A 19 10.46 -19.05 16.60
CA ASN A 19 11.48 -18.52 15.70
C ASN A 19 12.80 -19.28 15.95
N PRO A 20 13.07 -20.37 15.23
CA PRO A 20 14.30 -21.13 15.42
C PRO A 20 15.51 -20.35 14.88
N SER A 21 16.60 -20.34 15.65
CA SER A 21 17.87 -19.73 15.25
C SER A 21 19.06 -20.54 15.73
N ALA A 22 20.16 -20.50 14.98
CA ALA A 22 21.43 -21.08 15.36
C ALA A 22 22.58 -20.11 15.07
N THR A 23 23.46 -19.89 16.03
CA THR A 23 24.69 -19.12 15.84
C THR A 23 25.87 -20.07 15.90
N CYS A 24 26.63 -20.13 14.81
CA CYS A 24 27.85 -20.91 14.72
C CYS A 24 29.07 -19.97 14.72
N SER A 25 30.00 -20.18 15.63
CA SER A 25 31.21 -19.35 15.76
C SER A 25 32.44 -20.15 15.38
N PHE A 26 33.33 -19.56 14.59
CA PHE A 26 34.51 -20.18 14.01
C PHE A 26 35.75 -19.33 14.29
N ILE A 27 36.91 -19.97 14.23
CA ILE A 27 38.22 -19.34 14.24
C ILE A 27 38.88 -19.63 12.90
N VAL A 28 39.24 -18.58 12.17
CA VAL A 28 39.95 -18.68 10.89
C VAL A 28 41.41 -18.28 11.11
N GLN A 29 42.32 -19.17 10.75
CA GLN A 29 43.77 -19.02 10.94
C GLN A 29 44.51 -19.10 9.61
N GLY A 30 45.60 -18.33 9.49
CA GLY A 30 46.58 -18.50 8.40
C GLY A 30 46.45 -17.51 7.25
N THR A 31 45.66 -16.44 7.41
CA THR A 31 45.58 -15.29 6.49
C THR A 31 45.33 -14.00 7.26
N ASP A 32 45.95 -12.90 6.85
CA ASP A 32 45.70 -11.52 7.28
C ASP A 32 44.81 -10.74 6.29
N ASP A 33 44.36 -11.39 5.22
CA ASP A 33 43.42 -10.84 4.25
C ASP A 33 41.97 -11.18 4.67
N GLU A 34 41.18 -10.14 4.90
CA GLU A 34 39.77 -10.22 5.27
C GLU A 34 38.94 -11.01 4.24
N SER A 35 39.21 -10.81 2.95
CA SER A 35 38.45 -11.46 1.87
C SER A 35 38.74 -12.95 1.77
N GLU A 36 39.99 -13.35 2.02
CA GLU A 36 40.39 -14.76 2.06
C GLU A 36 39.82 -15.45 3.31
N ALA A 37 39.82 -14.77 4.47
CA ALA A 37 39.25 -15.28 5.70
C ALA A 37 37.73 -15.51 5.57
N LEU A 38 37.01 -14.55 4.98
CA LEU A 38 35.57 -14.63 4.74
C LEU A 38 35.22 -15.73 3.73
N SER A 39 35.98 -15.82 2.63
CA SER A 39 35.78 -16.87 1.62
C SER A 39 36.01 -18.28 2.19
N ALA A 40 37.05 -18.44 3.02
CA ALA A 40 37.31 -19.71 3.70
C ALA A 40 36.18 -20.07 4.69
N LEU A 41 35.66 -19.10 5.44
CA LEU A 41 34.53 -19.29 6.34
C LEU A 41 33.27 -19.74 5.58
N LEU A 42 32.94 -19.07 4.47
CA LEU A 42 31.77 -19.41 3.64
C LEU A 42 31.92 -20.77 2.95
N ALA A 43 33.14 -21.15 2.53
CA ALA A 43 33.40 -22.46 1.94
C ALA A 43 33.27 -23.61 2.94
N GLN A 44 33.55 -23.35 4.22
CA GLN A 44 33.50 -24.35 5.28
C GLN A 44 32.12 -24.41 5.98
N THR A 45 31.23 -23.45 5.72
CA THR A 45 29.92 -23.36 6.36
C THR A 45 28.78 -23.66 5.38
N PRO A 46 27.84 -24.56 5.72
CA PRO A 46 26.70 -24.87 4.87
C PRO A 46 25.81 -23.65 4.60
N ASP A 47 25.14 -23.63 3.44
CA ASP A 47 24.09 -22.63 3.15
C ASP A 47 22.83 -22.86 4.00
N VAL A 48 22.63 -24.09 4.48
CA VAL A 48 21.50 -24.51 5.31
C VAL A 48 22.01 -25.36 6.48
N TYR A 49 21.63 -24.97 7.69
CA TYR A 49 21.95 -25.71 8.92
C TYR A 49 20.66 -26.11 9.63
N GLN A 50 20.38 -27.41 9.74
CA GLN A 50 19.17 -27.96 10.39
C GLN A 50 17.85 -27.31 9.91
N ASP A 51 17.65 -27.24 8.59
CA ASP A 51 16.51 -26.59 7.93
C ASP A 51 16.40 -25.07 8.15
N MET A 52 17.44 -24.43 8.68
CA MET A 52 17.54 -22.98 8.82
C MET A 52 18.52 -22.42 7.77
N PRO A 53 18.09 -21.52 6.88
CA PRO A 53 18.99 -20.90 5.93
C PRO A 53 19.98 -19.98 6.65
N ARG A 54 21.18 -19.83 6.07
CA ARG A 54 22.18 -18.88 6.52
C ARG A 54 21.66 -17.46 6.32
N ASN A 55 21.45 -16.74 7.41
CA ASN A 55 20.83 -15.41 7.45
C ASN A 55 21.89 -14.30 7.41
N SER A 56 22.91 -14.38 8.26
CA SER A 56 24.01 -13.42 8.28
C SER A 56 25.34 -14.07 8.62
N HIS A 57 26.42 -13.43 8.20
CA HIS A 57 27.79 -13.87 8.45
C HIS A 57 28.70 -12.66 8.63
N GLY A 58 29.74 -12.80 9.44
CA GLY A 58 30.73 -11.75 9.69
C GLY A 58 32.03 -12.33 10.23
N ILE A 59 33.10 -11.55 10.13
CA ILE A 59 34.40 -11.87 10.71
C ILE A 59 34.93 -10.65 11.48
N ASP A 60 35.53 -10.91 12.64
CA ASP A 60 36.19 -9.92 13.48
C ASP A 60 37.68 -10.25 13.59
N HIS A 61 38.54 -9.23 13.42
CA HIS A 61 39.99 -9.42 13.48
C HIS A 61 40.45 -9.59 14.94
N LEU A 62 41.05 -10.75 15.26
CA LEU A 62 41.43 -11.10 16.62
C LEU A 62 42.94 -10.91 16.89
N ALA A 63 43.78 -11.31 15.94
CA ALA A 63 45.24 -11.14 15.98
C ALA A 63 45.85 -11.26 14.57
N GLN A 64 47.17 -11.07 14.45
CA GLN A 64 47.87 -11.23 13.18
C GLN A 64 47.67 -12.65 12.63
N ASN A 65 47.03 -12.77 11.46
CA ASN A 65 46.60 -14.01 10.82
C ASN A 65 45.49 -14.81 11.55
N LEU A 66 44.69 -14.16 12.40
CA LEU A 66 43.66 -14.80 13.21
C LEU A 66 42.36 -13.98 13.20
N TRP A 67 41.28 -14.61 12.75
CA TRP A 67 39.94 -14.02 12.70
C TRP A 67 38.94 -14.87 13.48
N GLU A 68 37.94 -14.21 14.06
CA GLU A 68 36.75 -14.85 14.62
C GLU A 68 35.59 -14.67 13.66
N GLY A 69 35.07 -15.76 13.12
CA GLY A 69 33.89 -15.77 12.26
C GLY A 69 32.64 -16.08 13.04
N ALA A 70 31.54 -15.41 12.73
CA ALA A 70 30.21 -15.75 13.22
C ALA A 70 29.27 -15.94 12.03
N VAL A 71 28.50 -17.03 12.06
CA VAL A 71 27.46 -17.32 11.07
C VAL A 71 26.15 -17.55 11.81
N HIS A 72 25.14 -16.77 11.47
CA HIS A 72 23.81 -16.87 12.03
C HIS A 72 22.87 -17.53 11.03
N TYR A 73 22.18 -18.56 11.48
CA TYR A 73 21.13 -19.28 10.77
C TYR A 73 19.80 -19.00 11.45
N GLY A 74 18.74 -18.86 10.66
CA GLY A 74 17.40 -18.65 11.18
C GLY A 74 16.45 -18.20 10.09
N SER A 75 15.16 -18.15 10.41
CA SER A 75 14.09 -17.78 9.46
C SER A 75 14.04 -16.27 9.11
N GLY A 76 15.17 -15.58 9.19
CA GLY A 76 15.28 -14.14 8.97
C GLY A 76 15.89 -13.77 7.62
N ALA A 77 16.21 -14.73 6.76
CA ALA A 77 16.57 -14.43 5.38
C ALA A 77 15.35 -13.78 4.72
N SER A 78 15.49 -12.49 4.37
CA SER A 78 14.55 -11.81 3.50
C SER A 78 14.61 -12.50 2.14
N ASP A 79 13.76 -13.51 1.94
CA ASP A 79 13.72 -14.21 0.66
C ASP A 79 13.40 -13.19 -0.43
N VAL A 80 14.19 -13.21 -1.50
CA VAL A 80 13.95 -12.36 -2.67
C VAL A 80 12.54 -12.66 -3.20
N ASN A 81 11.72 -11.63 -3.41
CA ASN A 81 10.29 -11.72 -3.73
C ASN A 81 9.37 -12.16 -2.59
N SER A 82 9.83 -12.14 -1.34
CA SER A 82 8.92 -12.20 -0.19
C SER A 82 8.20 -10.85 -0.02
N PHE A 83 6.94 -10.92 0.43
CA PHE A 83 6.16 -9.73 0.71
C PHE A 83 5.27 -9.90 1.94
N ALA A 84 4.97 -8.77 2.59
CA ALA A 84 4.02 -8.69 3.68
C ALA A 84 2.97 -7.62 3.36
N THR A 85 1.70 -7.98 3.50
CA THR A 85 0.58 -7.06 3.27
C THR A 85 -0.02 -6.62 4.60
N SER A 86 -0.23 -5.32 4.77
CA SER A 86 -1.04 -4.76 5.84
C SER A 86 -2.19 -3.96 5.23
N PHE A 87 -3.37 -4.03 5.83
CA PHE A 87 -4.54 -3.30 5.35
C PHE A 87 -5.20 -2.52 6.47
N ASP A 88 -5.86 -1.44 6.10
CA ASP A 88 -6.65 -0.57 6.96
C ASP A 88 -7.96 -0.20 6.24
N THR A 89 -9.06 -0.60 6.86
CA THR A 89 -10.42 -0.30 6.38
C THR A 89 -11.02 0.93 7.04
N THR A 90 -10.27 1.70 7.83
CA THR A 90 -10.77 2.99 8.32
C THR A 90 -11.04 3.90 7.11
N GLY A 91 -12.34 4.17 6.91
CA GLY A 91 -12.84 4.86 5.72
C GLY A 91 -12.33 6.29 5.61
N GLY A 92 -12.29 6.80 4.38
CA GLY A 92 -11.99 8.21 4.11
C GLY A 92 -13.21 9.11 4.35
N THR A 93 -12.98 10.42 4.45
CA THR A 93 -14.06 11.41 4.47
C THR A 93 -14.28 11.96 3.05
N GLN A 94 -15.53 12.05 2.62
CA GLN A 94 -15.92 12.70 1.38
C GLN A 94 -17.03 13.71 1.63
N HIS A 95 -16.84 14.93 1.13
CA HIS A 95 -17.87 15.94 1.10
C HIS A 95 -18.89 15.64 -0.01
N ILE A 96 -20.18 15.54 0.34
CA ILE A 96 -21.27 15.29 -0.60
C ILE A 96 -22.31 16.41 -0.53
N THR A 97 -22.79 16.85 -1.69
CA THR A 97 -23.89 17.83 -1.80
C THR A 97 -25.23 17.18 -2.13
N GLN A 98 -25.21 15.86 -2.40
CA GLN A 98 -26.37 15.11 -2.87
C GLN A 98 -26.52 13.80 -2.08
N SER A 99 -27.74 13.54 -1.62
CA SER A 99 -28.13 12.31 -0.94
C SER A 99 -28.38 11.15 -1.92
N LEU A 100 -28.24 9.92 -1.41
CA LEU A 100 -28.65 8.72 -2.16
C LEU A 100 -30.17 8.65 -2.34
N SER A 101 -30.92 9.04 -1.31
CA SER A 101 -32.37 9.18 -1.36
C SER A 101 -32.86 10.03 -0.18
N THR A 102 -34.01 10.69 -0.35
CA THR A 102 -34.73 11.32 0.76
C THR A 102 -35.65 10.29 1.41
N ILE A 103 -35.33 9.85 2.63
CA ILE A 103 -36.09 8.80 3.33
C ILE A 103 -37.46 9.31 3.81
N SER A 104 -37.53 10.55 4.30
CA SER A 104 -38.78 11.18 4.74
C SER A 104 -38.61 12.70 4.75
N ALA A 105 -39.72 13.42 4.54
CA ALA A 105 -39.78 14.87 4.65
C ALA A 105 -41.00 15.26 5.49
N TYR A 106 -40.81 16.19 6.42
CA TYR A 106 -41.85 16.63 7.35
C TYR A 106 -42.05 18.14 7.20
N ALA A 107 -43.30 18.57 7.08
CA ALA A 107 -43.67 19.98 7.03
C ALA A 107 -44.60 20.34 8.20
N LYS A 108 -44.73 21.64 8.47
CA LYS A 108 -45.72 22.15 9.42
C LYS A 108 -47.13 21.70 8.99
N SER A 109 -48.01 21.44 9.94
CA SER A 109 -49.41 21.08 9.67
C SER A 109 -50.05 22.06 8.69
N GLY A 110 -50.66 21.53 7.63
CA GLY A 110 -51.26 22.32 6.55
C GLY A 110 -50.28 22.81 5.48
N SER A 111 -49.04 22.33 5.47
CA SER A 111 -48.03 22.68 4.47
C SER A 111 -47.38 21.43 3.88
N THR A 112 -46.82 21.56 2.67
CA THR A 112 -46.06 20.51 1.98
C THR A 112 -44.58 20.82 2.07
N ALA A 113 -43.74 19.81 2.35
CA ALA A 113 -42.29 19.99 2.38
C ALA A 113 -41.76 20.21 0.95
N PRO A 114 -40.93 21.23 0.68
CA PRO A 114 -40.37 21.45 -0.65
C PRO A 114 -39.45 20.32 -1.10
N LEU A 115 -39.49 19.99 -2.39
CA LEU A 115 -38.70 18.92 -3.00
C LEU A 115 -37.42 19.47 -3.62
N TYR A 116 -36.32 19.35 -2.87
CA TYR A 116 -34.96 19.76 -3.27
C TYR A 116 -34.21 18.73 -4.14
N GLY A 117 -34.89 17.68 -4.61
CA GLY A 117 -34.27 16.67 -5.49
C GLY A 117 -33.10 15.90 -4.86
N GLY A 118 -33.05 15.83 -3.52
CA GLY A 118 -32.00 15.16 -2.75
C GLY A 118 -30.77 16.01 -2.43
N ALA A 119 -30.77 17.31 -2.75
CA ALA A 119 -29.72 18.25 -2.34
C ALA A 119 -29.62 18.32 -0.81
N ILE A 120 -28.40 18.35 -0.28
CA ILE A 120 -28.09 18.37 1.15
C ILE A 120 -27.59 19.76 1.54
N GLY A 121 -28.07 20.29 2.68
CA GLY A 121 -27.59 21.57 3.20
C GLY A 121 -28.03 22.76 2.34
N VAL A 122 -29.24 22.72 1.78
CA VAL A 122 -29.76 23.81 0.94
C VAL A 122 -30.01 25.05 1.80
N THR A 123 -29.39 26.16 1.40
CA THR A 123 -29.63 27.50 1.94
C THR A 123 -30.41 28.32 0.91
N LYS A 124 -30.73 29.58 1.25
CA LYS A 124 -31.43 30.49 0.32
C LYS A 124 -30.65 30.70 -0.98
N SER A 125 -29.33 30.64 -0.93
CA SER A 125 -28.46 31.03 -2.04
C SER A 125 -27.68 29.86 -2.63
N ASP A 126 -27.38 28.83 -1.82
CA ASP A 126 -26.38 27.81 -2.15
C ASP A 126 -26.67 26.45 -1.51
N VAL A 127 -25.97 25.39 -1.95
CA VAL A 127 -26.05 24.02 -1.44
C VAL A 127 -24.74 23.65 -0.73
N THR A 128 -24.76 23.57 0.60
CA THR A 128 -23.51 23.42 1.40
C THR A 128 -23.03 21.98 1.54
N GLY A 129 -23.90 20.98 1.40
CA GLY A 129 -23.52 19.58 1.59
C GLY A 129 -23.15 19.20 3.03
N VAL A 130 -22.59 18.00 3.17
CA VAL A 130 -22.09 17.41 4.41
C VAL A 130 -20.95 16.43 4.12
N ASP A 131 -20.04 16.27 5.08
CA ASP A 131 -19.00 15.25 5.03
C ASP A 131 -19.52 13.89 5.52
N ILE A 132 -19.27 12.84 4.75
CA ILE A 132 -19.60 11.46 5.10
C ILE A 132 -18.35 10.59 5.10
N THR A 133 -18.37 9.51 5.89
CA THR A 133 -17.37 8.45 5.76
C THR A 133 -17.71 7.60 4.54
N VAL A 134 -16.76 7.50 3.62
CA VAL A 134 -16.81 6.60 2.47
C VAL A 134 -15.85 5.44 2.67
N PRO A 135 -16.24 4.21 2.31
CA PRO A 135 -15.35 3.07 2.40
C PRO A 135 -14.21 3.26 1.39
N VAL A 136 -13.04 3.63 1.90
CA VAL A 136 -11.77 3.62 1.18
C VAL A 136 -10.94 2.53 1.82
N PHE A 137 -10.49 1.57 1.02
CA PHE A 137 -9.66 0.48 1.48
C PHE A 137 -8.20 0.87 1.31
N ASN A 138 -7.55 1.25 2.40
CA ASN A 138 -6.13 1.56 2.38
C ASN A 138 -5.35 0.27 2.62
N PHE A 139 -4.32 0.03 1.83
CA PHE A 139 -3.43 -1.11 2.06
C PHE A 139 -2.01 -0.76 1.69
N SER A 140 -1.07 -1.45 2.32
CA SER A 140 0.33 -1.36 2.01
C SER A 140 0.96 -2.73 1.88
N GLU A 141 1.89 -2.82 0.94
CA GLU A 141 2.64 -4.04 0.66
C GLU A 141 4.11 -3.74 0.81
N ARG A 142 4.75 -4.45 1.72
CA ARG A 142 6.20 -4.44 1.85
C ARG A 142 6.78 -5.58 1.02
N HIS A 143 7.71 -5.26 0.13
CA HIS A 143 8.39 -6.21 -0.76
C HIS A 143 9.91 -6.11 -0.57
N PHE A 144 10.59 -7.26 -0.66
CA PHE A 144 12.04 -7.33 -0.76
C PHE A 144 12.45 -7.54 -2.22
N ILE A 145 13.09 -6.54 -2.80
CA ILE A 145 13.35 -6.42 -4.24
C ILE A 145 14.86 -6.30 -4.49
N LEU A 146 15.36 -6.97 -5.54
CA LEU A 146 16.73 -6.79 -6.00
C LEU A 146 16.98 -5.36 -6.49
N ASP A 147 18.19 -4.84 -6.29
CA ASP A 147 18.58 -3.49 -6.74
C ASP A 147 18.28 -3.23 -8.22
N ALA A 148 18.55 -4.21 -9.09
CA ALA A 148 18.25 -4.12 -10.53
C ALA A 148 16.75 -3.92 -10.87
N ASN A 149 15.85 -4.27 -9.94
CA ASN A 149 14.40 -4.19 -10.12
C ASN A 149 13.78 -3.02 -9.34
N ALA A 150 14.50 -2.43 -8.38
CA ALA A 150 14.03 -1.28 -7.61
C ALA A 150 14.15 0.01 -8.44
N ASN A 151 13.02 0.66 -8.74
CA ASN A 151 13.01 1.85 -9.59
C ASN A 151 12.24 3.03 -8.98
N ALA A 152 12.95 3.84 -8.19
CA ALA A 152 12.38 5.02 -7.53
C ALA A 152 11.81 6.07 -8.49
N LEU A 153 12.39 6.22 -9.69
CA LEU A 153 11.87 7.16 -10.70
C LEU A 153 10.53 6.70 -11.28
N THR A 154 10.40 5.40 -11.56
CA THR A 154 9.13 4.81 -11.99
C THR A 154 8.08 4.92 -10.89
N TYR A 155 8.43 4.60 -9.64
CA TYR A 155 7.50 4.74 -8.51
C TYR A 155 7.03 6.19 -8.36
N ARG A 156 7.94 7.17 -8.44
CA ARG A 156 7.59 8.59 -8.41
C ARG A 156 6.60 8.96 -9.52
N ASN A 157 6.81 8.48 -10.75
CA ASN A 157 5.95 8.82 -11.89
C ASN A 157 4.55 8.19 -11.77
N LEU A 158 4.44 7.05 -11.09
CA LEU A 158 3.17 6.38 -10.83
C LEU A 158 2.43 6.97 -9.62
N THR A 159 3.12 7.63 -8.69
CA THR A 159 2.48 8.24 -7.52
C THR A 159 1.39 9.22 -7.95
N GLY A 160 0.18 9.03 -7.42
CA GLY A 160 -0.99 9.81 -7.81
C GLY A 160 -1.67 9.32 -9.09
N CYS A 161 -1.25 8.18 -9.67
CA CYS A 161 -1.96 7.53 -10.76
C CYS A 161 -2.92 6.46 -10.25
N VAL A 162 -3.94 6.17 -11.05
CA VAL A 162 -4.91 5.09 -10.82
C VAL A 162 -4.65 3.95 -11.80
N ASN A 163 -4.90 2.72 -11.38
CA ASN A 163 -4.67 1.53 -12.20
C ASN A 163 -5.48 1.55 -13.51
N ASN A 164 -4.80 1.36 -14.64
CA ASN A 164 -5.43 1.22 -15.96
C ASN A 164 -5.74 -0.24 -16.36
N LEU A 165 -5.26 -1.20 -15.56
CA LEU A 165 -5.48 -2.63 -15.64
C LEU A 165 -5.93 -3.16 -14.27
N PRO A 166 -6.61 -4.32 -14.19
CA PRO A 166 -6.93 -4.93 -12.90
C PRO A 166 -5.68 -5.11 -12.04
N PHE A 167 -5.78 -4.81 -10.75
CA PHE A 167 -4.66 -4.85 -9.82
C PHE A 167 -5.15 -5.33 -8.45
N ARG A 168 -4.51 -6.36 -7.89
CA ARG A 168 -4.82 -6.98 -6.59
C ARG A 168 -6.29 -7.37 -6.42
N GLY A 169 -6.91 -7.83 -7.50
CA GLY A 169 -8.33 -8.23 -7.54
C GLY A 169 -9.33 -7.08 -7.70
N PHE A 170 -8.86 -5.83 -7.75
CA PHE A 170 -9.69 -4.65 -8.02
C PHE A 170 -9.80 -4.38 -9.52
N ALA A 171 -10.92 -3.79 -9.93
CA ALA A 171 -11.17 -3.44 -11.32
C ALA A 171 -10.33 -2.24 -11.76
N VAL A 172 -10.28 -2.00 -13.07
CA VAL A 172 -9.66 -0.81 -13.66
C VAL A 172 -10.30 0.45 -13.07
N GLY A 173 -9.48 1.42 -12.66
CA GLY A 173 -9.97 2.69 -12.12
C GLY A 173 -10.22 2.71 -10.61
N GLU A 174 -9.96 1.60 -9.90
CA GLU A 174 -10.31 1.46 -8.48
C GLU A 174 -9.13 1.67 -7.52
N VAL A 175 -7.88 1.49 -7.95
CA VAL A 175 -6.70 1.55 -7.08
C VAL A 175 -5.85 2.77 -7.42
N LEU A 176 -5.72 3.68 -6.45
CA LEU A 176 -4.80 4.81 -6.46
C LEU A 176 -3.48 4.43 -5.80
N PHE A 177 -2.37 4.70 -6.47
CA PHE A 177 -1.04 4.54 -5.87
C PHE A 177 -0.66 5.80 -5.09
N LEU A 178 -0.54 5.67 -3.77
CA LEU A 178 -0.18 6.78 -2.86
C LEU A 178 1.33 7.02 -2.80
N GLY A 179 2.12 6.06 -3.29
CA GLY A 179 3.58 6.14 -3.36
C GLY A 179 4.26 4.97 -2.66
N ALA A 180 5.58 5.00 -2.66
CA ALA A 180 6.42 3.98 -2.02
C ALA A 180 7.52 4.62 -1.18
N THR A 181 7.93 3.93 -0.12
CA THR A 181 9.13 4.23 0.66
C THR A 181 10.09 3.07 0.55
N GLY A 182 11.35 3.32 0.22
CA GLY A 182 12.37 2.28 0.05
C GLY A 182 13.58 2.51 0.95
N SER A 183 14.15 1.42 1.46
CA SER A 183 15.46 1.39 2.12
C SER A 183 16.23 0.16 1.66
N ILE A 184 17.56 0.26 1.54
CA ILE A 184 18.41 -0.87 1.20
C ILE A 184 19.02 -1.47 2.47
N GLY A 185 18.92 -2.79 2.62
CA GLY A 185 19.51 -3.55 3.71
C GLY A 185 21.02 -3.79 3.50
N GLN A 186 21.69 -4.33 4.52
CA GLN A 186 23.09 -4.75 4.42
C GLN A 186 23.30 -5.97 3.51
N ASP A 187 22.22 -6.71 3.24
CA ASP A 187 22.14 -7.82 2.29
C ASP A 187 22.05 -7.35 0.82
N GLY A 188 21.98 -6.04 0.57
CA GLY A 188 21.85 -5.47 -0.77
C GLY A 188 20.43 -5.55 -1.34
N LEU A 189 19.43 -5.95 -0.55
CA LEU A 189 18.02 -5.97 -0.95
C LEU A 189 17.33 -4.67 -0.59
N TRP A 190 16.47 -4.20 -1.49
CA TRP A 190 15.56 -3.09 -1.20
C TRP A 190 14.33 -3.60 -0.46
N GLU A 191 14.10 -3.10 0.75
CA GLU A 191 12.81 -3.15 1.42
C GLU A 191 11.97 -1.97 0.93
N VAL A 192 10.97 -2.25 0.08
CA VAL A 192 10.08 -1.23 -0.48
C VAL A 192 8.66 -1.43 0.06
N ASN A 193 8.14 -0.43 0.75
CA ASN A 193 6.77 -0.39 1.23
C ASN A 193 5.91 0.49 0.30
N PHE A 194 5.05 -0.17 -0.48
CA PHE A 194 4.09 0.46 -1.38
C PHE A 194 2.80 0.78 -0.64
N LYS A 195 2.20 1.94 -0.91
CA LYS A 195 0.93 2.37 -0.30
C LYS A 195 -0.11 2.59 -1.39
N PHE A 196 -1.29 2.04 -1.16
CA PHE A 196 -2.41 2.10 -2.08
C PHE A 196 -3.68 2.48 -1.34
N ALA A 197 -4.61 3.08 -2.08
CA ALA A 197 -5.98 3.23 -1.65
C ALA A 197 -6.89 2.68 -2.75
N ALA A 198 -7.89 1.90 -2.37
CA ALA A 198 -8.91 1.40 -3.28
C ALA A 198 -10.28 2.02 -2.98
N SER A 199 -10.96 2.46 -4.04
CA SER A 199 -12.30 3.02 -4.03
C SER A 199 -13.10 2.37 -5.15
N GLN A 200 -14.28 1.85 -4.82
CA GLN A 200 -15.09 1.09 -5.77
C GLN A 200 -15.68 2.00 -6.86
N ASN A 201 -15.65 1.53 -8.12
CA ASN A 201 -16.39 2.16 -9.20
C ASN A 201 -17.90 2.07 -8.93
N LYS A 202 -18.62 3.17 -9.20
CA LYS A 202 -20.07 3.25 -9.01
C LYS A 202 -20.79 3.45 -10.34
N SER A 203 -21.88 2.72 -10.52
CA SER A 203 -22.79 2.83 -11.66
C SER A 203 -24.22 3.04 -11.19
N ASN A 204 -25.10 3.46 -12.10
CA ASN A 204 -26.51 3.72 -11.83
C ASN A 204 -26.75 4.74 -10.71
N ILE A 205 -25.81 5.68 -10.53
CA ILE A 205 -26.00 6.79 -9.59
C ILE A 205 -27.15 7.66 -10.10
N THR A 206 -27.97 8.13 -9.17
CA THR A 206 -29.12 8.99 -9.45
C THR A 206 -28.99 10.27 -8.64
N VAL A 207 -29.20 11.41 -9.31
CA VAL A 207 -29.17 12.76 -8.75
C VAL A 207 -30.44 13.48 -9.20
N GLY A 208 -31.42 13.60 -8.31
CA GLY A 208 -32.76 14.06 -8.68
C GLY A 208 -33.36 13.19 -9.79
N SER A 209 -33.68 13.78 -10.94
CA SER A 209 -34.16 13.08 -12.13
C SER A 209 -33.05 12.59 -13.07
N ILE A 210 -31.80 12.95 -12.82
CA ILE A 210 -30.65 12.56 -13.64
C ILE A 210 -30.23 11.15 -13.20
N THR A 211 -30.36 10.17 -14.09
CA THR A 211 -30.11 8.75 -13.80
C THR A 211 -29.02 8.18 -14.71
N GLY A 212 -28.54 6.98 -14.38
CA GLY A 212 -27.55 6.27 -15.21
C GLY A 212 -26.13 6.85 -15.11
N ILE A 213 -25.84 7.62 -14.06
CA ILE A 213 -24.51 8.22 -13.88
C ILE A 213 -23.51 7.12 -13.49
N VAL A 214 -22.36 7.13 -14.16
CA VAL A 214 -21.22 6.25 -13.89
C VAL A 214 -20.07 7.12 -13.40
N LYS A 215 -19.39 6.66 -12.33
CA LYS A 215 -18.30 7.37 -11.68
C LYS A 215 -17.20 6.39 -11.29
N GLY A 216 -15.98 6.61 -11.74
CA GLY A 216 -14.83 5.86 -11.24
C GLY A 216 -14.61 6.09 -9.74
N GLY A 217 -13.98 5.14 -9.06
CA GLY A 217 -13.70 5.24 -7.62
C GLY A 217 -13.02 6.56 -7.23
N TRP A 218 -12.12 7.02 -8.11
CA TRP A 218 -11.29 8.20 -7.93
C TRP A 218 -11.65 9.39 -8.83
N ASP A 219 -12.69 9.29 -9.66
CA ASP A 219 -13.20 10.44 -10.40
C ASP A 219 -13.89 11.43 -9.44
N TYR A 220 -13.93 12.72 -9.76
CA TYR A 220 -14.61 13.74 -8.97
C TYR A 220 -15.98 14.04 -9.57
N MET A 221 -17.04 13.96 -8.77
CA MET A 221 -18.40 14.24 -9.23
C MET A 221 -18.93 15.50 -8.57
N TRP A 222 -19.48 16.42 -9.35
CA TRP A 222 -20.15 17.61 -8.83
C TRP A 222 -21.46 17.89 -9.57
N VAL A 223 -22.34 18.64 -8.90
CA VAL A 223 -23.72 18.86 -9.36
C VAL A 223 -23.95 20.35 -9.52
N ARG A 224 -24.52 20.74 -10.66
CA ARG A 224 -25.01 22.10 -10.89
C ARG A 224 -26.48 22.18 -10.50
N TYR A 225 -26.84 23.24 -9.81
CA TYR A 225 -28.21 23.50 -9.36
C TYR A 225 -28.79 24.76 -10.02
N GLU A 226 -30.10 24.80 -10.19
CA GLU A 226 -30.85 25.99 -10.61
C GLU A 226 -32.06 26.25 -9.70
N ASP A 227 -32.57 27.48 -9.72
CA ASP A 227 -33.83 27.83 -9.06
C ASP A 227 -35.01 27.36 -9.89
N THR A 228 -35.83 26.49 -9.31
CA THR A 228 -37.04 25.95 -9.94
C THR A 228 -38.22 26.13 -9.00
N GLU A 229 -39.40 26.36 -9.56
CA GLU A 229 -40.64 26.37 -8.78
C GLU A 229 -41.07 24.95 -8.39
N ASP A 230 -41.40 24.77 -7.11
CA ASP A 230 -42.13 23.64 -6.60
C ASP A 230 -43.60 24.03 -6.43
N MET A 231 -44.42 23.72 -7.44
CA MET A 231 -45.85 24.03 -7.43
C MET A 231 -46.61 23.36 -6.28
N SER A 232 -46.12 22.21 -5.77
CA SER A 232 -46.80 21.47 -4.70
C SER A 232 -46.55 22.10 -3.33
N ALA A 233 -45.39 22.72 -3.16
CA ALA A 233 -45.01 23.43 -1.94
C ALA A 233 -45.20 24.96 -2.04
N GLY A 234 -45.44 25.50 -3.23
CA GLY A 234 -45.54 26.93 -3.48
C GLY A 234 -44.24 27.68 -3.18
N ALA A 235 -43.09 27.06 -3.47
CA ALA A 235 -41.77 27.58 -3.09
C ALA A 235 -40.76 27.48 -4.25
N ILE A 236 -39.81 28.41 -4.29
CA ILE A 236 -38.63 28.30 -5.16
C ILE A 236 -37.60 27.42 -4.45
N VAL A 237 -37.14 26.37 -5.13
CA VAL A 237 -36.19 25.38 -4.63
C VAL A 237 -34.98 25.26 -5.55
N LYS A 238 -33.82 24.91 -4.99
CA LYS A 238 -32.64 24.52 -5.78
C LYS A 238 -32.80 23.06 -6.21
N ARG A 239 -32.82 22.79 -7.53
CA ARG A 239 -32.86 21.43 -8.09
C ARG A 239 -31.65 21.14 -8.96
N PRO A 240 -31.16 19.89 -8.96
CA PRO A 240 -30.03 19.50 -9.80
C PRO A 240 -30.40 19.53 -11.29
N THR A 241 -29.57 20.17 -12.11
CA THR A 241 -29.77 20.30 -13.56
C THR A 241 -28.72 19.59 -14.39
N ALA A 242 -27.50 19.49 -13.88
CA ALA A 242 -26.42 18.77 -14.54
C ALA A 242 -25.52 18.12 -13.50
N VAL A 243 -24.96 16.96 -13.87
CA VAL A 243 -23.92 16.29 -13.10
C VAL A 243 -22.70 16.18 -14.00
N TYR A 244 -21.54 16.50 -13.42
CA TYR A 244 -20.25 16.41 -14.07
C TYR A 244 -19.40 15.38 -13.34
N VAL A 245 -18.76 14.50 -14.11
CA VAL A 245 -17.82 13.49 -13.61
C VAL A 245 -16.49 13.77 -14.27
N GLU A 246 -15.54 14.21 -13.47
CA GLU A 246 -14.23 14.67 -13.90
C GLU A 246 -13.16 13.66 -13.49
N ARG A 247 -12.30 13.29 -14.44
CA ARG A 247 -11.11 12.52 -14.10
C ARG A 247 -10.04 13.44 -13.52
N VAL A 248 -9.74 13.27 -12.24
CA VAL A 248 -8.73 14.09 -11.52
C VAL A 248 -7.40 13.39 -11.31
N TYR A 249 -7.36 12.06 -11.48
CA TYR A 249 -6.13 11.27 -11.43
C TYR A 249 -5.85 10.63 -12.80
N PRO A 250 -4.59 10.70 -13.29
CA PRO A 250 -4.20 10.00 -14.52
C PRO A 250 -4.27 8.48 -14.34
N LEU A 251 -4.47 7.77 -15.44
CA LEU A 251 -4.42 6.31 -15.48
C LEU A 251 -3.00 5.84 -15.82
N ALA A 252 -2.51 4.79 -15.15
CA ALA A 252 -1.21 4.21 -15.42
C ALA A 252 -1.20 2.67 -15.24
N ASP A 253 -0.23 2.03 -15.89
CA ASP A 253 -0.01 0.59 -15.78
C ASP A 253 0.82 0.27 -14.54
N PHE A 254 0.19 -0.44 -13.59
CA PHE A 254 0.83 -0.83 -12.33
C PHE A 254 1.72 -2.06 -12.46
N SER A 255 1.76 -2.73 -13.63
CA SER A 255 2.78 -3.74 -13.92
C SER A 255 4.20 -3.17 -13.82
N LEU A 256 4.35 -1.86 -14.06
CA LEU A 256 5.60 -1.10 -13.94
C LEU A 256 6.11 -0.97 -12.49
N LEU A 257 5.30 -1.32 -11.48
CA LEU A 257 5.76 -1.39 -10.09
C LEU A 257 6.65 -2.61 -9.83
N GLY A 258 6.65 -3.63 -10.71
CA GLY A 258 7.52 -4.80 -10.59
C GLY A 258 7.12 -5.79 -9.50
N ILE A 259 5.94 -5.65 -8.90
CA ILE A 259 5.45 -6.48 -7.77
C ILE A 259 4.36 -7.49 -8.16
N GLY A 260 4.18 -7.72 -9.47
CA GLY A 260 3.09 -8.51 -10.02
C GLY A 260 1.73 -7.78 -9.98
N ALA A 261 0.73 -8.41 -10.60
CA ALA A 261 -0.65 -7.89 -10.64
C ALA A 261 -1.47 -8.30 -9.42
#